data_AF-A0ABD3AWB9-F1
#
_entry.id   AF-A0ABD3AWB9-F1
#
_cell.length_a   1.000
_cell.length_b   1.000
_cell.length_c   1.000
_cell.angle_alpha   90.00
_cell.angle_beta   90.00
_cell.angle_gamma   90.00
#
_symmetry.space_group_name_H-M   'P 1'
#
loop_
_entity.id
_entity.type
_entity.pdbx_description
1 polymer ?
#
loop_
_entity_poly.entity_id
_entity_poly.type
_entity_poly.pdbx_seq_one_letter_code
_entity_poly.pdbx_strand_id
1 'polypeptide(L)'
;MASVCIPVQNSSVEVRVDLDQLPGDASDIIYILKAEQTPIHLWLTIAREYFKQGKIEQFLQILEEGSSPEIDEYYADVGYERIVILNALGAYYSYLGKTETNQREKEE
;
A
#
# COMPACT_ATOMS: atom_id res chain seq x y z
N MET A 1 11.48 6.48 -14.80
CA MET A 1 10.15 6.95 -14.36
C MET A 1 9.22 5.76 -14.41
N ALA A 2 8.87 5.25 -13.24
CA ALA A 2 7.90 4.15 -13.14
C ALA A 2 6.51 4.77 -12.97
N SER A 3 5.50 4.22 -13.64
CA SER A 3 4.13 4.71 -13.52
C SER A 3 3.17 3.55 -13.41
N VAL A 4 2.06 3.77 -12.72
CA VAL A 4 0.97 2.79 -12.62
C VAL A 4 -0.29 3.36 -13.27
N CYS A 5 -1.05 2.51 -13.95
CA CYS A 5 -2.36 2.86 -14.48
C CYS A 5 -3.43 2.46 -13.48
N ILE A 6 -4.24 3.42 -13.06
CA ILE A 6 -5.43 3.19 -12.26
C ILE A 6 -6.64 3.19 -13.20
N PRO A 7 -7.38 2.08 -13.33
CA PRO A 7 -8.61 2.07 -14.12
C PRO A 7 -9.67 2.95 -13.44
N VAL A 8 -10.39 3.73 -14.23
CA VAL A 8 -11.52 4.53 -13.74
C VAL A 8 -12.76 3.65 -13.71
N GLN A 9 -13.45 3.61 -12.59
CA GLN A 9 -14.63 2.78 -12.38
C GLN A 9 -15.71 3.14 -13.41
N ASN A 10 -16.32 2.12 -14.01
CA ASN A 10 -17.36 2.26 -15.04
C ASN A 10 -16.94 3.04 -16.29
N SER A 11 -15.64 3.08 -16.59
CA SER A 11 -15.06 3.76 -17.75
C SER A 11 -14.03 2.90 -18.47
N SER A 12 -13.75 3.22 -19.73
CA SER A 12 -12.61 2.65 -20.48
C SER A 12 -11.34 3.48 -20.33
N VAL A 13 -11.36 4.48 -19.45
CA VAL A 13 -10.24 5.41 -19.22
C VAL A 13 -9.39 4.89 -18.06
N GLU A 14 -8.09 5.14 -18.15
CA GLU A 14 -7.13 4.91 -17.09
C GLU A 14 -6.42 6.21 -16.73
N VAL A 15 -6.19 6.44 -15.44
CA VAL A 15 -5.37 7.54 -14.94
C VAL A 15 -3.96 7.01 -14.72
N ARG A 16 -2.97 7.66 -15.35
CA ARG A 16 -1.57 7.34 -15.12
C ARG A 16 -1.06 8.11 -13.91
N VAL A 17 -0.59 7.39 -12.91
CA VAL A 17 0.06 7.95 -11.72
C VAL A 17 1.57 7.77 -11.85
N ASP A 18 2.31 8.87 -11.75
CA ASP A 18 3.76 8.85 -11.68
C ASP A 18 4.20 8.45 -10.26
N LEU A 19 4.91 7.33 -10.16
CA LEU A 19 5.35 6.77 -8.89
C LEU A 19 6.45 7.63 -8.24
N ASP A 20 7.17 8.42 -9.02
CA ASP A 20 8.18 9.35 -8.51
C ASP A 20 7.53 10.62 -7.91
N GLN A 21 6.24 10.87 -8.17
CA GLN A 21 5.49 12.08 -7.77
C GLN A 21 4.26 11.77 -6.90
N LEU A 22 4.33 10.72 -6.09
CA LEU A 22 3.24 10.38 -5.18
C LEU A 22 2.98 11.49 -4.15
N PRO A 23 1.70 11.75 -3.79
CA PRO A 23 1.32 12.75 -2.80
C PRO A 23 2.04 12.56 -1.46
N GLY A 24 2.27 13.65 -0.73
CA GLY A 24 2.85 13.58 0.61
C GLY A 24 1.89 12.97 1.64
N ASP A 25 0.59 13.20 1.47
CA ASP A 25 -0.48 12.60 2.27
C ASP A 25 -1.02 11.36 1.56
N ALA A 26 -0.95 10.20 2.22
CA ALA A 26 -1.45 8.96 1.62
C ALA A 26 -2.98 8.91 1.56
N SER A 27 -3.68 9.74 2.35
CA SER A 27 -5.14 9.82 2.35
C SER A 27 -5.69 10.18 0.97
N ASP A 28 -4.97 11.04 0.23
CA ASP A 28 -5.33 11.44 -1.13
C ASP A 28 -5.34 10.26 -2.09
N ILE A 29 -4.28 9.44 -2.07
CA ILE A 29 -4.20 8.27 -2.96
C ILE A 29 -5.15 7.17 -2.50
N ILE A 30 -5.30 6.95 -1.20
CA ILE A 30 -6.27 5.99 -0.64
C ILE A 30 -7.69 6.34 -1.08
N TYR A 31 -8.05 7.62 -1.05
CA TYR A 31 -9.36 8.07 -1.51
C TYR A 31 -9.60 7.69 -2.98
N ILE A 32 -8.62 7.94 -3.86
CA ILE A 32 -8.69 7.54 -5.28
C ILE A 32 -8.82 6.03 -5.42
N LEU A 33 -7.98 5.26 -4.71
CA LEU A 33 -7.98 3.80 -4.80
C LEU A 33 -9.31 3.17 -4.39
N LYS A 34 -9.98 3.73 -3.37
CA LYS A 34 -11.32 3.33 -2.94
C LYS A 34 -12.40 3.77 -3.93
N ALA A 35 -12.37 5.05 -4.33
CA ALA A 35 -13.37 5.63 -5.23
C ALA A 35 -13.42 4.87 -6.56
N GLU A 36 -12.25 4.47 -7.08
CA GLU A 36 -12.15 3.75 -8.35
C GLU A 36 -12.25 2.22 -8.21
N GLN A 37 -12.47 1.70 -6.99
CA GLN A 37 -12.47 0.27 -6.67
C GLN A 37 -11.28 -0.48 -7.28
N THR A 38 -10.10 0.13 -7.14
CA THR A 38 -8.88 -0.35 -7.77
C THR A 38 -8.44 -1.73 -7.28
N PRO A 39 -8.00 -2.63 -8.15
CA PRO A 39 -7.52 -3.95 -7.74
C PRO A 39 -6.47 -3.87 -6.60
N ILE A 40 -6.55 -4.74 -5.59
CA ILE A 40 -5.73 -4.59 -4.37
C ILE A 40 -4.22 -4.60 -4.66
N HIS A 41 -3.79 -5.29 -5.72
CA HIS A 41 -2.38 -5.37 -6.09
C HIS A 41 -1.78 -3.99 -6.44
N LEU A 42 -2.62 -3.03 -6.86
CA LEU A 42 -2.22 -1.64 -7.09
C LEU A 42 -1.95 -0.91 -5.78
N TRP A 43 -2.71 -1.20 -4.71
CA TRP A 43 -2.43 -0.67 -3.37
C TRP A 43 -1.04 -1.07 -2.91
N LEU A 44 -0.68 -2.35 -3.03
CA LEU A 44 0.67 -2.83 -2.69
C LEU A 44 1.74 -2.17 -3.56
N THR A 45 1.47 -2.00 -4.86
CA THR A 45 2.43 -1.38 -5.78
C THR A 45 2.77 0.05 -5.37
N ILE A 46 1.76 0.84 -5.00
CA ILE A 46 1.91 2.22 -4.54
C ILE A 46 2.57 2.25 -3.15
N ALA A 47 2.14 1.41 -2.22
CA ALA A 47 2.73 1.32 -0.88
C ALA A 47 4.24 1.01 -0.96
N ARG A 48 4.64 0.04 -1.79
CA ARG A 48 6.05 -0.30 -2.01
C ARG A 48 6.85 0.89 -2.52
N GLU A 49 6.24 1.78 -3.31
CA GLU A 49 6.95 2.97 -3.77
C GLU A 49 7.16 3.98 -2.63
N TYR A 50 6.16 4.23 -1.79
CA TYR A 50 6.35 5.02 -0.57
C TYR A 50 7.48 4.45 0.30
N PHE A 51 7.52 3.13 0.47
CA PHE A 51 8.59 2.46 1.20
C PHE A 51 9.98 2.71 0.58
N LYS A 52 10.11 2.58 -0.75
CA LYS A 52 11.36 2.86 -1.47
C LYS A 52 11.84 4.30 -1.31
N GLN A 53 10.92 5.25 -1.15
CA GLN A 53 11.22 6.66 -0.91
C GLN A 53 11.51 6.98 0.56
N GLY A 54 11.50 5.99 1.47
CA GLY A 54 11.66 6.19 2.91
C GLY A 54 10.44 6.81 3.60
N LYS A 55 9.30 6.91 2.91
CA LYS A 55 8.03 7.45 3.40
C LYS A 55 7.24 6.35 4.11
N ILE A 56 7.74 5.94 5.28
CA ILE A 56 7.26 4.76 6.00
C ILE A 56 5.84 4.95 6.55
N GLU A 57 5.49 6.15 7.01
CA GLU A 57 4.14 6.45 7.53
C GLU A 57 3.07 6.24 6.45
N GLN A 58 3.31 6.74 5.24
CA GLN A 58 2.41 6.59 4.09
C GLN A 58 2.33 5.13 3.63
N PHE A 59 3.47 4.42 3.64
CA PHE A 59 3.49 2.98 3.37
C PHE A 59 2.60 2.20 4.34
N LEU A 60 2.72 2.47 5.64
CA LEU A 60 1.91 1.81 6.67
C LEU A 60 0.44 2.18 6.54
N GLN A 61 0.12 3.46 6.37
CA GLN A 61 -1.26 3.93 6.24
C GLN A 61 -2.00 3.22 5.10
N ILE A 62 -1.36 3.04 3.93
CA ILE A 62 -1.98 2.33 2.80
C ILE A 62 -2.20 0.85 3.12
N LEU A 63 -1.22 0.18 3.75
CA LEU A 63 -1.35 -1.24 4.06
C LEU A 63 -2.35 -1.50 5.19
N GLU A 64 -2.37 -0.66 6.22
CA GLU A 64 -3.34 -0.74 7.33
C GLU A 64 -4.76 -0.58 6.79
N GLU A 65 -4.99 0.45 5.97
CA GLU A 65 -6.28 0.68 5.32
C GLU A 65 -6.66 -0.47 4.37
N GLY A 66 -5.74 -0.94 3.53
CA GLY A 66 -6.00 -2.06 2.61
C GLY A 66 -6.19 -3.41 3.32
N SER A 67 -5.87 -3.50 4.61
CA SER A 67 -6.07 -4.68 5.44
C SER A 67 -7.29 -4.57 6.36
N SER A 68 -7.92 -3.40 6.45
CA SER A 68 -8.98 -3.12 7.39
C SER A 68 -10.26 -3.89 7.04
N PRO A 69 -11.16 -4.17 8.00
CA PRO A 69 -12.44 -4.81 7.72
C PRO A 69 -13.32 -3.99 6.75
N GLU A 70 -13.21 -2.67 6.78
CA GLU A 70 -13.97 -1.75 5.92
C GLU A 70 -13.66 -1.98 4.44
N ILE A 71 -12.49 -2.52 4.09
CA ILE A 71 -12.13 -2.84 2.71
C ILE A 71 -13.07 -3.91 2.10
N ASP A 72 -13.67 -4.77 2.93
CA ASP A 72 -14.58 -5.82 2.48
C ASP A 72 -15.89 -5.22 1.90
N GLU A 73 -16.25 -3.97 2.26
CA GLU A 73 -17.36 -3.25 1.65
C GLU A 73 -17.10 -2.86 0.19
N TYR A 74 -15.83 -2.74 -0.20
CA TYR A 74 -15.40 -2.32 -1.54
C TYR A 74 -14.98 -3.51 -2.43
N TYR A 75 -14.56 -4.63 -1.83
CA TYR A 75 -13.97 -5.79 -2.51
C TYR A 75 -14.62 -7.12 -2.07
N ALA A 76 -15.95 -7.19 -2.11
CA ALA A 76 -16.77 -8.24 -1.49
C ALA A 76 -16.45 -9.71 -1.88
N ASP A 77 -15.71 -9.96 -2.98
CA ASP A 77 -15.42 -11.32 -3.48
C ASP A 77 -13.93 -11.71 -3.41
N VAL A 78 -13.08 -10.90 -2.76
CA VAL A 78 -11.62 -11.00 -2.94
C VAL A 78 -10.84 -11.29 -1.66
N GLY A 79 -11.38 -12.17 -0.81
CA GLY A 79 -10.71 -12.59 0.43
C GLY A 79 -9.26 -13.09 0.25
N TYR A 80 -8.92 -13.64 -0.93
CA TYR A 80 -7.55 -14.05 -1.28
C TYR A 80 -6.60 -12.88 -1.56
N GLU A 81 -7.12 -11.76 -2.04
CA GLU A 81 -6.31 -10.62 -2.46
C GLU A 81 -5.77 -9.83 -1.26
N ARG A 82 -6.56 -9.72 -0.17
CA ARG A 82 -6.11 -9.10 1.09
C ARG A 82 -4.91 -9.79 1.75
N ILE A 83 -4.72 -11.10 1.49
CA ILE A 83 -3.58 -11.87 2.01
C ILE A 83 -2.25 -11.22 1.63
N VAL A 84 -2.16 -10.63 0.45
CA VAL A 84 -0.93 -9.97 -0.03
C VAL A 84 -0.59 -8.73 0.82
N ILE A 85 -1.59 -7.94 1.21
CA ILE A 85 -1.41 -6.77 2.08
C ILE A 85 -1.03 -7.21 3.50
N LEU A 86 -1.73 -8.20 4.06
CA LEU A 86 -1.43 -8.76 5.38
C LEU A 86 -0.01 -9.35 5.44
N ASN A 87 0.41 -10.06 4.40
CA ASN A 87 1.77 -10.59 4.30
C ASN A 87 2.81 -9.47 4.24
N ALA A 88 2.52 -8.36 3.56
CA ALA A 88 3.42 -7.21 3.50
C ALA A 88 3.58 -6.53 4.87
N LEU A 89 2.49 -6.35 5.62
CA LEU A 89 2.53 -5.87 7.02
C LEU A 89 3.34 -6.81 7.91
N GLY A 90 3.06 -8.12 7.84
CA GLY A 90 3.78 -9.12 8.63
C GLY A 90 5.28 -9.14 8.33
N ALA A 91 5.66 -9.03 7.05
CA ALA A 91 7.05 -8.93 6.64
C ALA A 91 7.72 -7.65 7.16
N TYR A 92 7.02 -6.51 7.10
CA TYR A 92 7.54 -5.23 7.61
C TYR A 92 7.80 -5.27 9.12
N TYR A 93 6.84 -5.73 9.92
CA TYR A 93 7.03 -5.79 11.38
C TYR A 93 8.08 -6.84 11.79
N SER A 94 8.18 -7.95 11.04
CA SER A 94 9.28 -8.93 11.24
C SER A 94 10.65 -8.31 10.94
N TYR A 95 10.73 -7.49 9.89
CA TYR A 95 11.94 -6.74 9.55
C TYR A 95 12.31 -5.72 10.63
N LEU A 96 11.34 -4.99 11.19
CA LEU A 96 11.57 -4.06 12.30
C LEU A 96 12.13 -4.78 13.52
N GLY A 97 11.48 -5.85 13.98
CA GLY A 97 11.93 -6.60 15.15
C GLY A 97 13.36 -7.15 14.99
N LYS A 98 13.70 -7.62 13.78
CA LYS A 98 15.07 -8.05 13.46
C LYS A 98 16.07 -6.89 13.50
N THR A 99 15.68 -5.72 12.97
CA THR A 99 16.56 -4.54 12.93
C THR A 99 16.84 -4.01 14.34
N GLU A 100 15.81 -3.95 15.18
CA GLU A 100 15.93 -3.57 16.60
C GLU A 100 16.82 -4.54 17.39
N THR A 101 16.63 -5.85 17.20
CA THR A 101 17.45 -6.89 17.87
C THR A 101 18.92 -6.74 17.50
N ASN A 102 19.22 -6.59 16.21
CA ASN A 102 20.59 -6.41 15.72
C ASN A 102 21.23 -5.10 16.20
N GLN A 103 20.43 -4.05 16.42
CA GLN A 103 20.94 -2.78 16.96
C GLN A 103 21.33 -2.95 18.43
N ARG A 104 20.47 -3.60 19.22
CA ARG A 104 20.74 -3.89 20.63
C ARG A 104 22.00 -4.74 20.83
N GLU A 105 22.19 -5.79 20.03
CA GLU A 105 23.39 -6.64 20.08
C GLU A 105 24.70 -5.90 19.76
N LYS A 106 24.64 -4.76 19.07
CA LYS A 106 25.82 -3.92 18.79
C LYS A 106 26.11 -2.89 19.89
N GLU A 107 25.10 -2.59 20.71
CA GLU A 107 25.20 -1.65 21.83
C GLU A 107 25.66 -2.35 23.13
N GLU A 108 25.57 -3.68 23.19
CA GLU A 108 26.10 -4.56 24.25
C GLU A 108 27.57 -4.96 23.99
#